data_AF-A0A1C5RYV1-F1
#
_entry.id   AF-A0A1C5RYV1-F1
#
_cell.length_a   1.000
_cell.length_b   1.000
_cell.length_c   1.000
_cell.angle_alpha   90.00
_cell.angle_beta   90.00
_cell.angle_gamma   90.00
#
_symmetry.space_group_name_H-M   'P 1'
#
loop_
_entity.id
_entity.type
_entity.pdbx_description
1 polymer ?
#
loop_
_entity_poly.entity_id
_entity_poly.type
_entity_poly.pdbx_seq_one_letter_code
_entity_poly.pdbx_strand_id
1 'polypeptide(L)'
;MAEQIFLGVLGLCAGFTVASGMVGLIIGLSIVPRYAGITRTADKILLYEDFTMLGATLGNMAMVFQWHLPGGQILLAIFGVFAGVFMGSWILALAEMAKVFPILARRVKLTKGLPWIIVSVAAGKVIGALYFFYKGW
;
A
#
# COMPACT_ATOMS: atom_id res chain seq x y z
N MET A 1 15.60 -15.36 -28.74
CA MET A 1 15.77 -13.90 -28.87
C MET A 1 14.43 -13.17 -28.78
N ALA A 2 13.49 -13.35 -29.73
CA ALA A 2 12.18 -12.68 -29.68
C ALA A 2 11.39 -12.95 -28.39
N GLU A 3 11.42 -14.18 -27.87
CA GLU A 3 10.74 -14.56 -26.63
C GLU A 3 11.31 -13.86 -25.39
N GLN A 4 12.64 -13.73 -25.30
CA GLN A 4 13.30 -13.00 -24.19
C GLN A 4 13.01 -11.50 -24.25
N ILE A 5 12.94 -10.92 -25.45
CA ILE A 5 12.56 -9.51 -25.63
C ILE A 5 11.10 -9.32 -25.21
N PHE A 6 10.20 -10.22 -25.59
CA PHE A 6 8.79 -10.17 -25.20
C PHE A 6 8.62 -10.29 -23.67
N LEU A 7 9.29 -11.24 -23.04
CA LEU A 7 9.30 -11.39 -21.58
C LEU A 7 9.89 -10.17 -20.88
N GLY A 8 10.93 -9.56 -21.45
CA GLY A 8 11.53 -8.32 -20.93
C GLY A 8 10.57 -7.14 -20.98
N VAL A 9 9.85 -6.95 -22.09
CA VAL A 9 8.82 -5.91 -22.24
C VAL A 9 7.67 -6.16 -21.25
N LEU A 10 7.20 -7.39 -21.14
CA LEU A 10 6.12 -7.75 -20.22
C LEU A 10 6.52 -7.52 -18.76
N GLY A 11 7.76 -7.86 -18.40
CA GLY A 11 8.35 -7.57 -17.10
C GLY A 11 8.42 -6.07 -16.80
N LEU A 12 8.82 -5.25 -17.78
CA LEU A 12 8.82 -3.79 -17.64
C LEU A 12 7.41 -3.22 -17.46
N CYS A 13 6.43 -3.66 -18.26
CA CYS A 13 5.04 -3.21 -18.13
C CYS A 13 4.44 -3.58 -16.77
N ALA A 14 4.70 -4.80 -16.30
CA ALA A 14 4.28 -5.24 -14.97
C ALA A 14 4.97 -4.42 -13.88
N GLY A 15 6.28 -4.19 -14.01
CA GLY A 15 7.06 -3.36 -13.09
C GLY A 15 6.52 -1.93 -12.96
N PHE A 16 6.25 -1.26 -14.09
CA PHE A 16 5.65 0.08 -14.09
C PHE A 16 4.27 0.10 -13.42
N THR A 17 3.44 -0.91 -13.70
CA THR A 17 2.12 -1.03 -13.09
C THR A 17 2.22 -1.15 -11.56
N VAL A 18 3.08 -2.04 -11.07
CA VAL A 18 3.28 -2.24 -9.62
C VAL A 18 3.89 -1.00 -8.96
N ALA A 19 4.90 -0.39 -9.58
CA ALA A 19 5.55 0.82 -9.06
C ALA A 19 4.56 1.99 -8.95
N SER A 20 3.74 2.21 -9.99
CA SER A 20 2.70 3.25 -9.97
C SER A 20 1.67 3.01 -8.87
N GLY A 21 1.26 1.75 -8.65
CA GLY A 21 0.34 1.38 -7.58
C GLY A 21 0.93 1.62 -6.19
N MET A 22 2.21 1.27 -5.99
CA MET A 22 2.91 1.50 -4.72
C MET A 22 3.02 3.00 -4.41
N VAL A 23 3.51 3.80 -5.36
CA VAL A 23 3.68 5.26 -5.19
C VAL A 23 2.31 5.92 -4.96
N GLY A 24 1.31 5.55 -5.75
CA GLY A 24 -0.06 6.05 -5.59
C GLY A 24 -0.65 5.73 -4.22
N LEU A 25 -0.37 4.56 -3.66
CA LEU A 25 -0.81 4.18 -2.32
C LEU A 25 -0.12 5.00 -1.23
N ILE A 26 1.20 5.19 -1.32
CA ILE A 26 2.00 5.95 -0.34
C ILE A 26 1.55 7.41 -0.29
N ILE A 27 1.36 8.03 -1.46
CA ILE A 27 0.88 9.41 -1.58
C ILE A 27 -0.60 9.51 -1.17
N GLY A 28 -1.45 8.57 -1.63
CA GLY A 28 -2.88 8.55 -1.34
C GLY A 28 -3.20 8.43 0.15
N LEU A 29 -2.40 7.64 0.89
CA LEU A 29 -2.50 7.56 2.35
C LEU A 29 -1.86 8.75 3.08
N SER A 30 -1.18 9.65 2.36
CA SER A 30 -0.55 10.86 2.92
C SER A 30 0.41 10.58 4.09
N ILE A 31 1.06 9.42 4.10
CA ILE A 31 1.94 8.99 5.20
C ILE A 31 3.17 9.90 5.27
N VAL A 32 3.82 10.13 4.13
CA VAL A 32 5.01 10.97 3.97
C VAL A 32 4.77 12.43 4.42
N PRO A 33 3.77 13.15 3.89
CA PRO A 33 3.50 14.53 4.32
C PRO A 33 3.07 14.61 5.79
N ARG A 34 2.45 13.56 6.34
CA ARG A 34 2.07 13.51 7.74
C ARG A 34 3.28 13.39 8.67
N TYR A 35 4.25 12.55 8.33
CA TYR A 35 5.52 12.50 9.07
C TYR A 35 6.25 13.83 9.02
N ALA A 36 6.34 14.45 7.84
CA ALA A 36 6.95 15.78 7.68
C ALA A 36 6.22 16.86 8.50
N GLY A 37 4.90 16.76 8.64
CA GLY A 37 4.09 17.63 9.49
C GLY A 37 4.36 17.44 10.98
N ILE A 38 4.47 16.19 11.45
CA ILE A 38 4.77 15.89 12.87
C ILE A 38 6.18 16.36 13.25
N THR A 39 7.17 16.14 12.38
CA THR A 39 8.56 16.58 12.61
C THR A 39 8.77 18.07 12.35
N ARG A 40 7.70 18.82 12.02
CA ARG A 40 7.76 20.25 11.64
C ARG A 40 8.80 20.54 10.55
N THR A 41 9.01 19.59 9.64
CA THR A 41 9.99 19.67 8.56
C THR A 41 9.30 19.50 7.20
N ALA A 42 8.19 20.23 6.99
CA ALA A 42 7.45 20.20 5.74
C ALA A 42 8.29 20.70 4.54
N ASP A 43 9.29 21.54 4.79
CA ASP A 43 10.21 22.04 3.75
C ASP A 43 11.10 20.95 3.15
N LYS A 44 11.16 19.75 3.75
CA LYS A 44 12.00 18.62 3.31
C LYS A 44 11.18 17.41 2.85
N ILE A 45 9.94 17.58 2.40
CA ILE A 45 9.09 16.48 1.92
C ILE A 45 9.77 15.61 0.86
N LEU A 46 10.46 16.21 -0.11
CA LEU A 46 11.17 15.48 -1.17
C LEU A 46 12.20 14.49 -0.60
N LEU A 47 12.90 14.88 0.46
CA LEU A 47 13.90 14.02 1.10
C LEU A 47 13.24 12.81 1.79
N TYR A 48 12.06 12.98 2.40
CA TYR A 48 11.30 11.84 2.92
C TYR A 48 10.80 10.91 1.81
N GLU A 49 10.40 11.47 0.68
CA GLU A 49 9.95 10.70 -0.49
C GLU A 49 11.11 9.88 -1.07
N ASP A 50 12.28 10.49 -1.24
CA ASP A 50 13.49 9.83 -1.72
C ASP A 50 13.91 8.66 -0.81
N PHE A 51 13.89 8.85 0.51
CA PHE A 51 14.17 7.77 1.47
C PHE A 51 13.13 6.65 1.39
N THR A 52 11.87 6.98 1.13
CA THR A 52 10.80 5.99 0.97
C THR A 52 11.00 5.19 -0.33
N MET A 53 11.35 5.85 -1.43
CA MET A 53 11.68 5.19 -2.71
C MET A 53 12.94 4.33 -2.61
N LEU A 54 13.97 4.80 -1.91
CA LEU A 54 15.17 4.02 -1.61
C LEU A 54 14.83 2.78 -0.80
N GLY A 55 14.03 2.91 0.26
CA GLY A 55 13.58 1.79 1.07
C GLY A 55 12.79 0.76 0.26
N ALA A 56 11.87 1.20 -0.60
CA ALA A 56 11.11 0.33 -1.49
C ALA A 56 12.01 -0.40 -2.50
N THR A 57 12.97 0.31 -3.08
CA THR A 57 13.93 -0.26 -4.04
C THR A 57 14.83 -1.29 -3.36
N LEU A 58 15.40 -0.97 -2.20
CA LEU A 58 16.23 -1.88 -1.41
C LEU A 58 15.44 -3.11 -0.95
N GLY A 59 14.20 -2.92 -0.50
CA GLY A 59 13.31 -4.01 -0.11
C GLY A 59 12.98 -4.95 -1.29
N ASN A 60 12.71 -4.38 -2.47
CA ASN A 60 12.47 -5.16 -3.68
C ASN A 60 13.72 -5.95 -4.10
N MET A 61 14.90 -5.31 -4.07
CA MET A 61 16.18 -6.00 -4.34
C MET A 61 16.43 -7.13 -3.32
N ALA A 62 16.21 -6.89 -2.03
CA ALA A 62 16.37 -7.91 -1.00
C ALA A 62 15.43 -9.11 -1.23
N MET A 63 14.19 -8.86 -1.65
CA MET A 63 13.19 -9.88 -1.95
C MET A 63 13.51 -10.66 -3.23
N VAL A 64 13.93 -9.99 -4.32
CA VAL A 64 14.24 -10.64 -5.59
C VAL A 64 15.54 -11.45 -5.52
N PHE A 65 16.60 -10.87 -4.95
CA PHE A 65 17.90 -11.52 -4.85
C PHE A 65 17.99 -12.49 -3.66
N GLN A 66 16.95 -12.60 -2.83
CA GLN A 66 16.92 -13.42 -1.63
C GLN A 66 18.18 -13.22 -0.78
N TRP A 67 18.48 -11.95 -0.49
CA TRP A 67 19.72 -11.59 0.20
C TRP A 67 19.73 -12.20 1.59
N HIS A 68 20.64 -13.14 1.84
CA HIS A 68 20.83 -13.73 3.16
C HIS A 68 21.66 -12.77 4.00
N LEU A 69 20.99 -11.82 4.68
CA LEU A 69 21.68 -10.93 5.61
C LEU A 69 22.10 -11.72 6.86
N PRO A 70 23.41 -11.77 7.21
CA PRO A 70 23.92 -12.53 8.37
C PRO A 70 23.60 -11.88 9.73
N GLY A 71 22.54 -11.08 9.83
CA GLY A 71 22.19 -10.26 11.00
C GLY A 71 21.31 -10.93 12.07
N GLY A 72 20.95 -12.21 11.89
CA GLY A 72 20.26 -13.03 12.88
C GLY A 72 19.02 -12.38 13.51
N GLN A 73 18.80 -12.65 14.81
CA GLN A 73 17.62 -12.19 15.56
C GLN A 73 17.61 -10.67 15.83
N ILE A 74 18.76 -10.02 15.95
CA ILE A 74 18.86 -8.60 16.27
C ILE A 74 18.36 -7.75 15.09
N LEU A 75 18.79 -8.09 13.87
CA LEU A 75 18.34 -7.39 12.68
C LEU A 75 16.84 -7.57 12.44
N LEU A 76 16.31 -8.78 12.72
CA LEU A 76 14.87 -9.06 12.67
C LEU A 76 14.09 -8.25 13.72
N ALA A 77 14.62 -8.11 14.94
CA ALA A 77 13.98 -7.31 15.99
C ALA A 77 13.92 -5.83 15.59
N ILE A 78 15.03 -5.27 15.09
CA ILE A 78 15.09 -3.90 14.60
C ILE A 78 14.11 -3.70 13.44
N PHE A 79 14.12 -4.61 12.46
CA PHE A 79 13.19 -4.58 11.33
C PHE A 79 11.73 -4.67 11.80
N GLY A 80 11.43 -5.51 12.79
CA GLY A 80 10.10 -5.65 13.38
C GLY A 80 9.61 -4.37 14.04
N VAL A 81 10.48 -3.63 14.75
CA VAL A 81 10.14 -2.32 15.31
C VAL A 81 9.81 -1.32 14.22
N PHE A 82 10.65 -1.22 13.18
CA PHE A 82 10.39 -0.32 12.05
C PHE A 82 9.11 -0.69 11.28
N ALA A 83 8.88 -1.98 11.04
CA ALA A 83 7.66 -2.48 10.42
C ALA A 83 6.43 -2.16 11.27
N GLY A 84 6.53 -2.25 12.60
CA GLY A 84 5.48 -1.87 13.53
C GLY A 84 5.16 -0.38 13.48
N VAL A 85 6.18 0.49 13.46
CA VAL A 85 5.99 1.95 13.31
C VAL A 85 5.33 2.28 11.98
N PHE A 86 5.76 1.65 10.89
CA PHE A 86 5.16 1.82 9.57
C PHE A 86 3.69 1.37 9.55
N MET A 87 3.41 0.17 10.06
CA MET A 87 2.04 -0.38 10.14
C MET A 87 1.13 0.49 11.01
N GLY A 88 1.64 1.04 12.12
CA GLY A 88 0.89 1.97 12.97
C GLY A 88 0.43 3.22 12.22
N SER A 89 1.32 3.82 11.44
CA SER A 89 0.98 4.96 10.59
C SER A 89 -0.01 4.60 9.48
N TRP A 90 0.10 3.39 8.95
CA TRP A 90 -0.85 2.84 7.97
C TRP A 90 -2.27 2.76 8.53
N ILE A 91 -2.43 2.19 9.73
CA ILE A 91 -3.74 2.06 10.39
C ILE A 91 -4.35 3.44 10.65
N LEU A 92 -3.54 4.40 11.12
CA LEU A 92 -4.01 5.76 11.39
C LEU A 92 -4.39 6.50 10.10
N ALA A 93 -3.65 6.31 9.01
CA ALA A 93 -3.98 6.87 7.70
C ALA A 93 -5.28 6.27 7.14
N LEU A 94 -5.46 4.95 7.24
CA LEU A 94 -6.70 4.27 6.84
C LEU A 94 -7.89 4.76 7.67
N ALA A 95 -7.72 4.98 8.97
CA ALA A 95 -8.76 5.52 9.83
C ALA A 95 -9.18 6.94 9.44
N GLU A 96 -8.25 7.78 8.97
CA GLU A 96 -8.58 9.10 8.41
C GLU A 96 -9.31 8.99 7.09
N MET A 97 -8.84 8.14 6.17
CA MET A 97 -9.50 7.92 4.89
C MET A 97 -10.92 7.36 5.08
N ALA A 98 -11.12 6.49 6.07
CA ALA A 98 -12.44 5.95 6.41
C ALA A 98 -13.43 7.06 6.79
N LYS A 99 -12.98 8.12 7.48
CA LYS A 99 -13.81 9.28 7.85
C LYS A 99 -14.17 10.17 6.65
N VAL A 100 -13.42 10.10 5.56
CA VAL A 100 -13.70 10.86 4.33
C VAL A 100 -14.89 10.27 3.56
N PHE A 101 -15.11 8.95 3.61
CA PHE A 101 -16.20 8.30 2.86
C PHE A 101 -17.61 8.88 3.16
N PRO A 102 -18.03 9.07 4.42
CA PRO A 102 -19.32 9.69 4.71
C PRO A 102 -19.43 11.13 4.19
N ILE A 103 -18.34 11.89 4.22
CA ILE A 103 -18.30 13.27 3.72
C ILE A 103 -18.49 13.28 2.20
N LEU A 104 -17.77 12.40 1.49
CA LEU A 104 -17.88 12.24 0.05
C LEU A 104 -19.32 11.81 -0.34
N ALA A 105 -19.89 10.83 0.36
CA ALA A 105 -21.26 10.38 0.13
C ALA A 105 -22.29 11.53 0.27
N ARG A 106 -22.11 12.42 1.25
CA ARG A 106 -22.96 13.61 1.41
C ARG A 106 -22.73 14.63 0.30
N ARG A 107 -21.46 14.89 -0.11
CA ARG A 107 -21.11 15.84 -1.18
C ARG A 107 -21.69 15.44 -2.54
N VAL A 108 -21.70 14.14 -2.86
CA VAL A 108 -22.28 13.59 -4.10
C VAL A 108 -23.81 13.41 -3.98
N LYS A 109 -24.44 13.90 -2.91
CA LYS A 109 -25.89 13.78 -2.63
C LYS A 109 -26.39 12.33 -2.62
N LEU A 110 -25.51 11.39 -2.31
CA LEU A 110 -25.75 9.95 -2.27
C LEU A 110 -26.31 9.49 -0.90
N THR A 111 -27.10 10.35 -0.26
CA THR A 111 -27.57 10.17 1.12
C THR A 111 -28.62 9.07 1.28
N LYS A 112 -29.44 8.80 0.25
CA LYS A 112 -30.45 7.72 0.28
C LYS A 112 -29.95 6.38 -0.25
N GLY A 113 -28.94 6.36 -1.14
CA GLY A 113 -28.44 5.14 -1.79
C GLY A 113 -27.31 4.43 -1.03
N LEU A 114 -26.69 5.09 -0.04
CA LEU A 114 -25.55 4.53 0.69
C LEU A 114 -25.82 3.18 1.37
N PRO A 115 -26.98 2.95 2.03
CA PRO A 115 -27.27 1.65 2.64
C PRO A 115 -27.32 0.51 1.62
N TRP A 116 -27.91 0.76 0.44
CA TRP A 116 -27.98 -0.20 -0.65
C TRP A 116 -26.59 -0.54 -1.21
N ILE A 117 -25.70 0.45 -1.32
CA ILE A 117 -24.32 0.22 -1.75
C ILE A 117 -23.58 -0.66 -0.74
N ILE A 118 -23.73 -0.38 0.57
CA ILE A 118 -23.09 -1.16 1.63
C ILE A 118 -23.56 -2.61 1.60
N VAL A 119 -24.88 -2.84 1.45
CA VAL A 119 -25.45 -4.19 1.35
C VAL A 119 -24.95 -4.92 0.11
N SER A 120 -24.89 -4.26 -1.05
CA SER A 120 -24.35 -4.85 -2.29
C SER A 120 -22.88 -5.24 -2.16
N VAL A 121 -22.06 -4.40 -1.53
CA VAL A 121 -20.64 -4.70 -1.27
C VAL A 121 -20.52 -5.87 -0.28
N ALA A 122 -21.34 -5.91 0.77
CA ALA A 122 -21.36 -7.00 1.73
C ALA A 122 -21.77 -8.32 1.08
N ALA A 123 -22.83 -8.31 0.26
CA ALA A 123 -23.29 -9.48 -0.49
C ALA A 123 -22.21 -10.00 -1.45
N GLY A 124 -21.53 -9.11 -2.18
CA GLY A 124 -20.40 -9.47 -3.04
C GLY A 124 -19.26 -10.13 -2.28
N LYS A 125 -18.89 -9.60 -1.10
CA LYS A 125 -17.88 -10.23 -0.22
C LYS A 125 -18.31 -11.60 0.29
N VAL A 126 -19.58 -11.75 0.70
CA VAL A 126 -20.12 -13.02 1.17
C VAL A 126 -20.10 -14.07 0.06
N ILE A 127 -20.55 -13.72 -1.14
CA ILE A 127 -20.55 -14.61 -2.30
C ILE A 127 -19.10 -14.98 -2.68
N GLY A 128 -18.19 -14.01 -2.71
CA GLY A 128 -16.78 -14.25 -2.99
C GLY A 128 -16.12 -15.18 -1.97
N ALA A 129 -16.43 -15.02 -0.67
CA ALA A 129 -15.94 -15.89 0.38
C ALA A 129 -16.51 -17.32 0.26
N LEU A 130 -17.82 -17.46 0.01
CA LEU A 130 -18.46 -18.74 -0.24
C LEU A 130 -17.85 -19.47 -1.44
N TYR A 131 -17.57 -18.74 -2.53
CA TYR A 131 -16.93 -19.31 -3.71
C TYR A 131 -15.48 -19.74 -3.44
N PHE A 132 -14.72 -18.95 -2.68
CA PHE A 132 -13.36 -19.29 -2.24
C PHE A 132 -13.36 -20.60 -1.45
N PHE A 133 -14.24 -20.72 -0.44
CA PHE A 133 -14.38 -21.94 0.36
C PHE A 133 -14.90 -23.14 -0.45
N TYR A 134 -15.80 -22.91 -1.41
CA TYR A 134 -16.31 -23.97 -2.28
C TYR A 134 -15.23 -24.54 -3.21
N LYS A 135 -14.34 -23.69 -3.72
CA LYS A 135 -13.23 -24.13 -4.57
C LYS A 135 -12.03 -24.70 -3.81
N GLY A 136 -12.00 -24.59 -2.48
CA GLY A 136 -10.95 -25.15 -1.64
C GLY A 136 -9.55 -24.61 -1.94
N TRP A 137 -9.45 -23.33 -2.30
CA TRP A 137 -8.18 -22.62 -2.48
C TRP A 137 -7.57 -22.20 -1.14
#